data_AF-A0A4Y2F996-F1
#
_entry.id   AF-A0A4Y2F996-F1
#
_cell.length_a   1.000
_cell.length_b   1.000
_cell.length_c   1.000
_cell.angle_alpha   90.00
_cell.angle_beta   90.00
_cell.angle_gamma   90.00
#
_symmetry.space_group_name_H-M   'P 1'
#
loop_
_entity.id
_entity.type
_entity.pdbx_description
1 polymer ?
#
loop_
_entity_poly.entity_id
_entity_poly.type
_entity_poly.pdbx_seq_one_letter_code
_entity_poly.pdbx_strand_id
1 'polypeptide(L)'
;MLLRASVLKKGKYAPELRSFALTLYFYSKKAYVYVRKAFKTCLPHTSTVKKWYQVVDGSPGFTKEALEVLKCKAVEASQRNRQIVCCLIIDEMSIRRQTELDNGKLCGYIDYVTDF
;
A
#
# COMPACT_ATOMS: atom_id res chain seq x y z
N MET A 1 -39.57 -2.26 -9.72
CA MET A 1 -39.07 -1.13 -8.89
C MET A 1 -37.57 -1.02 -9.09
N LEU A 2 -37.13 -0.20 -10.05
CA LEU A 2 -35.70 -0.05 -10.39
C LEU A 2 -35.06 0.86 -9.32
N LEU A 3 -34.22 0.29 -8.45
CA LEU A 3 -33.35 1.07 -7.57
C LEU A 3 -32.40 1.90 -8.45
N ARG A 4 -32.78 3.16 -8.67
CA ARG A 4 -31.90 4.19 -9.22
C ARG A 4 -30.66 4.23 -8.34
N ALA A 5 -29.49 3.98 -8.94
CA ALA A 5 -28.23 4.28 -8.29
C ALA A 5 -28.21 5.79 -8.06
N SER A 6 -28.51 6.20 -6.83
CA SER A 6 -28.32 7.58 -6.40
C SER A 6 -26.89 7.95 -6.74
N VAL A 7 -26.71 9.04 -7.50
CA VAL A 7 -25.41 9.68 -7.66
C VAL A 7 -24.92 10.02 -6.26
N LEU A 8 -24.10 9.13 -5.69
CA LEU A 8 -23.46 9.36 -4.41
C LEU A 8 -22.63 10.62 -4.59
N LYS A 9 -23.03 11.71 -3.91
CA LYS A 9 -22.19 12.90 -3.73
C LYS A 9 -20.78 12.40 -3.39
N LYS A 10 -19.73 12.99 -3.98
CA LYS A 10 -18.31 12.71 -3.68
C LYS A 10 -18.01 13.06 -2.21
N GLY A 11 -18.52 12.26 -1.28
CA GLY A 11 -18.12 12.26 0.12
C GLY A 11 -16.77 11.57 0.24
N LYS A 12 -15.99 11.95 1.24
CA LYS A 12 -14.79 11.21 1.62
C LYS A 12 -15.22 9.78 1.99
N TYR A 13 -14.54 8.76 1.45
CA TYR A 13 -14.79 7.38 1.84
C TYR A 13 -14.48 7.19 3.33
N ALA A 14 -15.30 6.41 4.02
CA ALA A 14 -15.04 6.05 5.41
C ALA A 14 -13.66 5.37 5.56
N PRO A 15 -12.91 5.65 6.63
CA PRO A 15 -11.59 5.05 6.86
C PRO A 15 -11.60 3.53 6.80
N GLU A 16 -12.64 2.90 7.33
CA GLU A 16 -12.83 1.45 7.38
C GLU A 16 -13.01 0.87 5.97
N LEU A 17 -13.79 1.56 5.13
CA LEU A 17 -14.00 1.17 3.73
C LEU A 17 -12.72 1.35 2.91
N ARG A 18 -11.94 2.41 3.17
CA ARG A 18 -10.63 2.61 2.56
C ARG A 18 -9.66 1.49 2.95
N SER A 19 -9.60 1.15 4.24
CA SER A 19 -8.77 0.06 4.76
C SER A 19 -9.14 -1.27 4.10
N PHE A 20 -10.43 -1.64 4.14
CA PHE A 20 -10.93 -2.86 3.48
C PHE A 20 -10.58 -2.91 1.98
N ALA A 21 -10.80 -1.82 1.26
CA ALA A 21 -10.52 -1.76 -0.18
C ALA A 21 -9.03 -1.91 -0.49
N LEU A 22 -8.15 -1.27 0.28
CA LEU A 22 -6.70 -1.40 0.15
C LEU A 22 -6.25 -2.82 0.48
N THR A 23 -6.71 -3.40 1.59
CA THR A 23 -6.35 -4.76 2.00
C THR A 23 -6.77 -5.79 0.95
N LEU A 24 -8.02 -5.76 0.48
CA LEU A 24 -8.50 -6.72 -0.51
C LEU A 24 -7.78 -6.56 -1.86
N TYR A 25 -7.54 -5.31 -2.29
CA TYR A 25 -6.82 -5.05 -3.55
C TYR A 25 -5.35 -5.51 -3.46
N PHE A 26 -4.70 -5.33 -2.31
CA PHE A 26 -3.35 -5.80 -2.02
C PHE A 26 -3.25 -7.32 -2.15
N TYR A 27 -4.15 -8.07 -1.50
CA TYR A 27 -4.14 -9.54 -1.57
C TYR A 27 -4.49 -10.07 -2.95
N SER A 28 -5.51 -9.49 -3.61
CA SER A 28 -5.87 -9.90 -4.96
C SER A 28 -6.72 -8.85 -5.66
N LYS A 29 -6.12 -8.21 -6.66
CA LYS A 29 -6.83 -7.30 -7.59
C LYS A 29 -8.03 -8.00 -8.26
N LYS A 30 -7.92 -9.29 -8.60
CA LYS A 30 -9.04 -10.05 -9.19
C LYS A 30 -10.18 -10.21 -8.20
N ALA A 31 -9.87 -10.57 -6.95
CA ALA A 31 -10.87 -10.68 -5.88
C ALA A 31 -11.55 -9.32 -5.62
N TYR A 32 -10.79 -8.23 -5.54
CA TYR A 32 -11.34 -6.89 -5.41
C TYR A 32 -12.32 -6.53 -6.53
N VAL A 33 -11.94 -6.79 -7.79
CA VAL A 33 -12.79 -6.52 -8.95
C VAL A 33 -14.06 -7.37 -8.91
N TYR A 34 -13.95 -8.64 -8.52
CA TYR A 34 -15.10 -9.52 -8.33
C TYR A 34 -16.07 -8.99 -7.26
N VAL A 35 -15.57 -8.69 -6.07
CA VAL A 35 -16.39 -8.15 -4.96
C VAL A 35 -17.03 -6.82 -5.37
N ARG A 36 -16.28 -5.93 -6.03
CA ARG A 36 -16.84 -4.70 -6.59
C ARG A 36 -17.95 -4.97 -7.61
N LYS A 37 -17.83 -6.00 -8.46
CA LYS A 37 -18.90 -6.37 -9.40
C LYS A 37 -20.12 -6.92 -8.67
N ALA A 38 -19.91 -7.78 -7.67
CA ALA A 38 -20.97 -8.40 -6.87
C ALA A 38 -21.77 -7.38 -6.06
N PHE A 39 -21.08 -6.41 -5.44
CA PHE A 39 -21.66 -5.37 -4.58
C PHE A 39 -21.83 -4.01 -5.30
N LYS A 40 -21.78 -3.98 -6.64
CA LYS A 40 -21.97 -2.78 -7.48
C LYS A 40 -21.09 -1.58 -7.04
N THR A 41 -21.67 -0.37 -6.89
CA THR A 41 -20.95 0.89 -6.65
C THR A 41 -20.58 1.11 -5.17
N CYS A 42 -20.73 0.11 -4.30
CA CYS A 42 -20.40 0.24 -2.88
C CYS A 42 -18.89 0.32 -2.63
N LEU A 43 -18.07 -0.16 -3.57
CA LEU A 43 -16.61 -0.09 -3.47
C LEU A 43 -16.03 1.01 -4.38
N PRO A 44 -14.93 1.65 -3.95
CA PRO A 44 -14.21 2.63 -4.77
C PRO A 44 -13.87 2.10 -6.17
N HIS A 45 -13.63 3.01 -7.11
CA HIS A 45 -13.07 2.58 -8.39
C HIS A 45 -11.59 2.17 -8.21
N THR A 46 -11.10 1.25 -9.03
CA THR A 46 -9.70 0.78 -8.97
C THR A 46 -8.70 1.93 -9.14
N SER A 47 -9.05 2.96 -9.92
CA SER A 47 -8.23 4.18 -10.04
C SER A 47 -8.13 4.97 -8.73
N THR A 48 -9.19 5.01 -7.93
CA THR A 48 -9.17 5.62 -6.59
C THR A 48 -8.26 4.83 -5.66
N VAL A 49 -8.35 3.49 -5.68
CA VAL A 49 -7.50 2.62 -4.87
C VAL A 49 -6.02 2.79 -5.25
N LYS A 50 -5.70 2.82 -6.55
CA LYS A 50 -4.33 3.09 -7.03
C LYS A 50 -3.78 4.43 -6.53
N LYS A 51 -4.59 5.50 -6.57
CA LYS A 51 -4.20 6.82 -6.05
C LYS A 51 -3.91 6.80 -4.55
N TRP A 52 -4.61 5.95 -3.79
CA TRP A 52 -4.32 5.80 -2.35
C TRP A 52 -2.99 5.10 -2.06
N TYR A 53 -2.50 4.25 -2.96
CA TYR A 53 -1.15 3.67 -2.85
C TYR A 53 -0.04 4.66 -3.16
N GLN A 54 -0.28 5.61 -4.08
CA GLN A 54 0.71 6.61 -4.48
C GLN A 54 1.09 7.62 -3.38
N VAL A 55 0.46 7.55 -2.21
CA VAL A 55 0.78 8.42 -1.07
C VAL A 55 2.02 7.94 -0.32
N VAL A 56 2.37 6.65 -0.43
CA VAL A 56 3.54 6.09 0.26
C VAL A 56 4.79 6.43 -0.55
N ASP A 57 5.79 7.01 0.12
CA ASP A 57 7.09 7.28 -0.49
C ASP A 57 7.82 5.97 -0.77
N GLY A 58 8.09 5.71 -2.05
CA GLY A 58 8.86 4.56 -2.51
C GLY A 58 10.29 4.92 -2.89
N SER A 59 10.79 6.08 -2.46
CA SER A 59 12.17 6.51 -2.72
C SER A 59 13.19 5.57 -2.05
N PRO A 60 14.40 5.46 -2.60
CA PRO A 60 15.47 4.67 -1.99
C PRO A 60 15.77 5.12 -0.57
N GLY A 61 16.06 4.16 0.32
CA GLY A 61 16.39 4.40 1.72
C GLY A 61 15.49 3.61 2.68
N PHE A 62 15.41 4.08 3.92
CA PHE A 62 14.59 3.42 4.94
C PHE A 62 13.13 3.85 4.85
N THR A 63 12.22 2.87 4.90
CA THR A 63 10.78 3.12 5.03
C THR A 63 10.46 3.70 6.42
N LYS A 64 10.27 5.01 6.50
CA LYS A 64 9.99 5.75 7.74
C LYS A 64 8.74 5.22 8.45
N GLU A 65 7.71 4.92 7.68
CA GLU A 65 6.43 4.40 8.16
C GLU A 65 6.60 3.05 8.86
N ALA A 66 7.47 2.18 8.34
CA ALA A 66 7.74 0.89 8.94
C ALA A 66 8.47 1.03 10.29
N LEU A 67 9.48 1.92 10.35
CA LEU A 67 10.22 2.20 11.57
C LEU A 67 9.34 2.84 12.66
N GLU A 68 8.43 3.76 12.29
CA GLU A 68 7.50 4.36 13.25
C GLU A 68 6.53 3.32 13.83
N VAL A 69 6.02 2.40 12.99
CA VAL A 69 5.18 1.30 13.48
C VAL A 69 5.95 0.36 14.41
N LEU A 70 7.21 0.05 14.12
CA LEU A 70 8.07 -0.74 15.01
C LEU A 70 8.27 -0.05 16.36
N LYS A 71 8.48 1.28 16.34
CA LYS A 71 8.60 2.09 17.56
C LYS A 71 7.31 2.04 18.38
N CYS A 72 6.14 2.23 17.77
CA CYS A 72 4.85 2.11 18.46
C CYS A 72 4.71 0.73 19.12
N LYS A 73 5.01 -0.35 18.40
CA LYS A 73 4.94 -1.72 18.95
C LYS A 73 5.92 -1.94 20.10
N ALA A 74 7.12 -1.38 20.03
CA ALA A 74 8.10 -1.45 21.11
C ALA A 74 7.60 -0.74 22.39
N VAL A 75 6.97 0.43 22.23
CA VAL A 75 6.34 1.16 23.35
C VAL A 75 5.19 0.36 23.96
N GLU A 76 4.30 -0.19 23.14
CA GLU A 76 3.17 -1.03 23.60
C GLU A 76 3.65 -2.29 24.35
N ALA A 77 4.74 -2.91 23.89
CA ALA A 77 5.34 -4.05 24.58
C ALA A 77 5.94 -3.65 25.92
N SER A 78 6.66 -2.53 25.96
CA SER A 78 7.26 -1.99 27.19
C SER A 78 6.21 -1.70 28.26
N GLN A 79 5.06 -1.12 27.87
CA GLN A 79 3.92 -0.90 28.77
C GLN A 79 3.36 -2.20 29.38
N ARG A 80 3.56 -3.34 28.72
CA ARG A 80 3.15 -4.66 29.18
C ARG A 80 4.30 -5.43 29.85
N ASN A 81 5.39 -4.76 30.22
CA ASN A 81 6.63 -5.36 30.73
C ASN A 81 7.19 -6.45 29.81
N ARG A 82 7.11 -6.24 28.49
CA ARG A 82 7.68 -7.12 27.46
C ARG A 82 8.71 -6.37 26.63
N GLN A 83 9.78 -7.05 26.24
CA GLN A 83 10.77 -6.51 25.31
C GLN A 83 10.60 -7.16 23.94
N ILE A 84 10.56 -6.34 22.88
CA ILE A 84 10.63 -6.84 21.50
C ILE A 84 12.10 -6.89 21.12
N VAL A 85 12.55 -8.07 20.67
CA VAL A 85 13.88 -8.28 20.08
C VAL A 85 13.67 -8.63 18.62
N CYS A 86 14.38 -7.96 17.72
CA CYS A 86 14.31 -8.21 16.28
C CYS A 86 15.71 -8.48 15.70
N CYS A 87 15.75 -9.23 14.61
CA CYS A 87 16.94 -9.44 13.79
C CYS A 87 16.70 -8.73 12.45
N LEU A 88 17.68 -7.97 11.99
CA LEU A 88 17.68 -7.39 10.65
C LEU A 88 18.49 -8.28 9.73
N ILE A 89 17.84 -8.85 8.73
CA ILE A 89 18.45 -9.69 7.70
C ILE A 89 18.30 -8.93 6.39
N ILE A 90 19.41 -8.80 5.66
CA ILE A 90 19.47 -8.11 4.37
C ILE A 90 20.00 -9.12 3.36
N ASP A 91 19.35 -9.20 2.22
CA ASP A 91 19.74 -10.04 1.09
C ASP A 91 19.53 -9.27 -0.20
N GLU A 92 20.28 -9.62 -1.24
CA GLU A 92 20.23 -8.99 -2.54
C GLU A 92 19.32 -9.76 -3.50
N MET A 93 18.68 -9.04 -4.42
CA MET A 93 17.94 -9.66 -5.52
C MET A 93 18.36 -9.04 -6.84
N SER A 94 18.67 -9.87 -7.83
CA SER A 94 18.93 -9.40 -9.19
C SER A 94 17.64 -8.86 -9.82
N ILE A 95 17.65 -7.60 -10.25
CA ILE A 95 16.53 -6.97 -10.97
C ILE A 95 16.81 -7.02 -12.47
N ARG A 96 15.75 -7.14 -13.27
CA ARG A 96 15.88 -7.03 -14.73
C ARG A 96 16.47 -5.68 -15.10
N ARG A 97 17.58 -5.68 -15.84
CA ARG A 97 18.21 -4.46 -16.37
C ARG A 97 17.27 -3.79 -17.37
N GLN A 98 16.71 -2.66 -16.99
CA GLN A 98 15.87 -1.81 -17.82
C GLN A 98 15.95 -0.37 -17.31
N THR A 99 15.74 0.59 -18.21
CA THR A 99 15.54 2.00 -17.88
C THR A 99 14.08 2.37 -18.08
N GLU A 100 13.51 3.10 -17.13
CA GLU A 100 12.15 3.61 -17.17
C GLU A 100 12.15 5.11 -16.86
N LEU A 101 11.30 5.86 -17.56
CA LEU A 101 11.08 7.27 -17.28
C LEU A 101 9.84 7.40 -16.39
N ASP A 102 10.03 7.66 -15.11
CA ASP A 102 8.94 7.90 -14.16
C ASP A 102 8.87 9.40 -13.82
N ASN A 103 7.76 10.05 -14.18
CA ASN A 103 7.52 11.47 -13.90
C ASN A 103 8.69 12.42 -14.30
N GLY A 104 9.37 12.13 -15.40
CA GLY A 104 10.51 12.92 -15.89
C GLY A 104 11.86 12.56 -15.25
N LYS A 105 11.89 11.59 -14.33
CA LYS A 105 13.10 11.03 -13.74
C LYS A 105 13.45 9.71 -14.44
N LEU A 106 14.68 9.59 -14.93
CA LEU A 106 15.19 8.33 -15.46
C LEU A 106 15.57 7.42 -14.28
N CYS A 107 14.94 6.26 -14.20
CA CYS A 107 15.18 5.22 -13.20
C CYS A 107 15.75 3.98 -13.90
N GLY A 108 16.88 3.44 -13.46
CA GLY A 108 17.51 2.25 -14.06
C GLY A 108 19.02 2.20 -13.83
N TYR A 109 19.69 1.23 -14.47
CA TYR A 109 21.15 0.94 -14.34
C TYR A 109 21.61 0.43 -12.96
N ILE A 110 20.69 -0.04 -12.12
CA ILE A 110 21.01 -0.62 -10.82
C ILE A 110 21.13 -2.14 -11.02
N ASP A 111 22.38 -2.64 -11.08
CA ASP A 111 22.68 -4.05 -11.38
C ASP A 111 22.43 -4.99 -10.18
N TYR A 112 22.42 -4.44 -8.97
CA TYR A 112 22.07 -5.11 -7.71
C TYR A 112 21.27 -4.15 -6.84
N VAL A 113 20.36 -4.65 -6.00
CA VAL A 113 19.81 -3.86 -4.88
C VAL A 113 20.90 -3.71 -3.80
N THR A 114 21.97 -3.01 -4.16
CA THR A 114 23.14 -2.56 -3.37
C THR A 114 23.81 -1.44 -4.18
N ASP A 115 24.33 -0.34 -3.63
CA ASP A 115 24.62 0.07 -2.26
C ASP A 115 24.64 1.61 -2.21
N PHE A 116 24.09 2.18 -1.12
CA PHE A 116 24.12 3.58 -0.64
C PHE A 116 23.61 4.73 -1.53
#